data_AF-A0A7S1SY41-F1
#
_entry.id   AF-A0A7S1SY41-F1
#
_cell.length_a   1.000
_cell.length_b   1.000
_cell.length_c   1.000
_cell.angle_alpha   90.00
_cell.angle_beta   90.00
_cell.angle_gamma   90.00
#
_symmetry.space_group_name_H-M   'P 1'
#
loop_
_entity.id
_entity.type
_entity.pdbx_description
1 polymer ?
#
loop_
_entity_poly.entity_id
_entity_poly.type
_entity_poly.pdbx_seq_one_letter_code
_entity_poly.pdbx_strand_id
1 'polypeptide(L)'
;FHIKCYEGLVREKFPICSKLAGREVYTTTTILDMEGLSISQFYKCKAALRSISSTDQDNYPEHLGAMIIINVPSIFKTIWSLIKPWLDTQTTSKIQIHTSTSYQQALKDLIPEENIPVFYGGKRQIAVGESFGPWTEELATTGRGL
;
A
#
# COMPACT_ATOMS: atom_id res chain seq x y z
N PHE A 1 7.54 -8.99 -11.29
CA PHE A 1 7.95 -8.40 -10.00
C PHE A 1 6.75 -8.28 -9.05
N HIS A 2 5.71 -7.51 -9.40
CA HIS A 2 4.50 -7.33 -8.58
C HIS A 2 3.87 -8.65 -8.07
N ILE A 3 3.62 -9.61 -8.96
CA ILE A 3 3.11 -10.94 -8.61
C ILE A 3 3.98 -11.65 -7.56
N LYS A 4 5.32 -11.58 -7.69
CA LYS A 4 6.25 -12.21 -6.73
C LYS A 4 6.10 -11.57 -5.34
N CYS A 5 5.97 -10.25 -5.26
CA CYS A 5 5.74 -9.55 -4.01
C CYS A 5 4.41 -9.94 -3.38
N TYR A 6 3.36 -10.09 -4.20
CA TYR A 6 2.03 -10.50 -3.75
C TYR A 6 2.02 -11.95 -3.25
N GLU A 7 2.66 -12.87 -3.96
CA GLU A 7 2.80 -14.27 -3.52
C GLU A 7 3.54 -14.37 -2.18
N GLY A 8 4.61 -13.60 -1.97
CA GLY A 8 5.29 -13.54 -0.68
C GLY A 8 4.39 -12.98 0.43
N LEU A 9 3.55 -12.00 0.09
CA LEU A 9 2.58 -11.43 1.03
C LEU A 9 1.52 -12.46 1.44
N VAL A 10 0.96 -13.20 0.48
CA VAL A 10 -0.07 -14.22 0.72
C VAL A 10 0.49 -15.45 1.43
N ARG A 11 1.67 -15.94 1.02
CA ARG A 11 2.22 -17.20 1.53
C ARG A 11 3.01 -17.05 2.81
N GLU A 12 3.61 -15.89 3.06
CA GLU A 12 4.52 -15.70 4.18
C GLU A 12 4.00 -14.66 5.15
N LYS A 13 3.69 -13.44 4.69
CA LYS A 13 3.33 -12.34 5.59
C LYS A 13 1.96 -12.54 6.25
N PHE A 14 0.93 -12.92 5.48
CA PHE A 14 -0.42 -13.10 6.00
C PHE A 14 -0.54 -14.20 7.07
N PRO A 15 0.04 -15.40 6.92
CA PRO A 15 0.02 -16.41 7.98
C PRO A 15 0.67 -15.94 9.28
N ILE A 16 1.82 -15.26 9.18
CA ILE A 16 2.55 -14.73 10.34
C ILE A 16 1.71 -13.65 11.06
N CYS A 17 1.18 -12.69 10.30
CA CYS A 17 0.30 -11.66 10.85
C CYS A 17 -0.98 -12.26 11.45
N SER A 18 -1.55 -13.29 10.84
CA SER A 18 -2.76 -13.95 11.34
C SER A 18 -2.52 -14.66 12.67
N LYS A 19 -1.39 -15.39 12.77
CA LYS A 19 -0.97 -16.08 13.99
C LYS A 19 -0.77 -15.09 15.16
N LEU A 20 -0.12 -13.96 14.90
CA LEU A 20 0.14 -12.95 15.92
C LEU A 20 -1.12 -12.15 16.32
N ALA A 21 -2.01 -11.88 15.35
CA ALA A 21 -3.26 -11.18 15.61
C ALA A 21 -4.33 -12.08 16.27
N GLY A 22 -4.14 -13.41 16.29
CA GLY A 22 -5.12 -14.38 16.79
C GLY A 22 -6.41 -14.44 15.95
N ARG A 23 -6.38 -13.90 14.73
CA ARG A 23 -7.50 -13.88 13.77
C ARG A 23 -6.95 -13.91 12.35
N GLU A 24 -7.76 -14.30 11.38
CA GLU A 24 -7.33 -14.26 9.99
C GLU A 24 -7.08 -12.82 9.51
N VAL A 25 -5.90 -12.64 8.91
CA VAL A 25 -5.44 -11.41 8.26
C VAL A 25 -5.11 -11.74 6.82
N TYR A 26 -5.94 -11.24 5.90
CA TYR A 26 -5.82 -11.46 4.46
C TYR A 26 -5.94 -10.15 3.66
N THR A 27 -5.93 -9.01 4.34
CA THR A 27 -6.05 -7.69 3.72
C THR A 27 -4.84 -6.81 4.00
N THR A 28 -4.61 -5.86 3.10
CA THR A 28 -3.50 -4.90 3.18
C THR A 28 -3.99 -3.47 3.34
N THR A 29 -3.22 -2.67 4.06
CA THR A 29 -3.36 -1.21 4.10
C THR A 29 -2.23 -0.62 3.26
N THR A 30 -2.58 0.03 2.14
CA THR A 30 -1.61 0.59 1.20
C THR A 30 -1.54 2.11 1.34
N ILE A 31 -0.33 2.66 1.47
CA ILE A 31 -0.08 4.10 1.43
C ILE A 31 0.57 4.41 0.08
N LEU A 32 -0.05 5.31 -0.70
CA LEU A 32 0.46 5.78 -1.98
C LEU A 32 0.87 7.24 -1.86
N ASP A 33 2.18 7.49 -1.81
CA ASP A 33 2.73 8.84 -1.79
C ASP A 33 2.89 9.38 -3.22
N MET A 34 2.23 10.51 -3.50
CA MET A 34 2.22 11.17 -4.79
C MET A 34 3.11 12.42 -4.82
N GLU A 35 3.90 12.66 -3.77
CA GLU A 35 4.83 13.79 -3.72
C GLU A 35 5.80 13.75 -4.91
N GLY A 36 5.97 14.89 -5.57
CA GLY A 36 6.86 15.02 -6.73
C GLY A 36 6.34 14.37 -8.02
N LEU A 37 5.13 13.79 -8.04
CA LEU A 37 4.57 13.19 -9.25
C LEU A 37 4.06 14.27 -10.23
N SER A 38 4.71 14.34 -11.39
CA SER A 38 4.27 15.12 -12.54
C SER A 38 3.40 14.30 -13.51
N ILE A 39 2.58 14.97 -14.32
CA ILE A 39 1.80 14.34 -15.40
C ILE A 39 2.69 13.50 -16.34
N SER A 40 3.87 14.02 -16.68
CA SER A 40 4.82 13.33 -17.57
C SER A 40 5.28 12.00 -16.97
N GLN A 41 5.63 11.98 -15.68
CA GLN A 41 5.97 10.74 -14.98
C GLN A 41 4.78 9.77 -14.91
N PHE A 42 3.58 10.28 -14.63
CA PHE A 42 2.38 9.44 -14.65
C PHE A 42 2.19 8.74 -16.01
N TYR A 43 2.31 9.47 -17.13
CA TYR A 43 2.19 8.86 -18.45
C TYR A 43 3.26 7.81 -18.74
N LYS A 44 4.49 7.99 -18.24
CA LYS A 44 5.56 6.98 -18.35
C LYS A 44 5.22 5.69 -17.60
N CYS A 45 4.58 5.81 -16.43
CA CYS A 45 4.24 4.67 -15.58
C CYS A 45 2.83 4.10 -15.82
N LYS A 46 2.00 4.79 -16.61
CA LYS A 46 0.58 4.49 -16.84
C LYS A 46 0.32 3.03 -17.25
N ALA A 47 1.13 2.51 -18.16
CA ALA A 47 0.98 1.13 -18.65
C ALA A 47 1.25 0.11 -17.54
N ALA A 48 2.28 0.33 -16.72
CA ALA A 48 2.60 -0.52 -15.58
C ALA A 48 1.49 -0.47 -14.52
N LEU A 49 1.00 0.74 -14.18
CA LEU A 49 -0.11 0.91 -13.23
C LEU A 49 -1.39 0.20 -13.70
N ARG A 50 -1.70 0.28 -14.99
CA ARG A 50 -2.85 -0.43 -15.56
C ARG A 50 -2.68 -1.94 -15.49
N SER A 51 -1.49 -2.45 -15.80
CA SER A 51 -1.20 -3.89 -15.69
C SER A 51 -1.31 -4.38 -14.25
N ILE A 52 -0.78 -3.61 -13.29
CA ILE A 52 -0.88 -3.93 -11.86
C ILE A 52 -2.35 -3.98 -11.43
N SER A 53 -3.12 -2.94 -11.76
CA SER A 53 -4.55 -2.86 -11.43
C SER A 53 -5.36 -4.02 -12.01
N SER A 54 -5.08 -4.43 -13.26
CA SER A 54 -5.74 -5.58 -13.89
C SER A 54 -5.34 -6.88 -13.19
N THR A 55 -4.04 -7.10 -12.98
CA THR A 55 -3.54 -8.30 -12.30
C THR A 55 -4.12 -8.46 -10.90
N ASP A 56 -4.21 -7.37 -10.13
CA ASP A 56 -4.78 -7.39 -8.79
C ASP A 56 -6.27 -7.74 -8.81
N GLN A 57 -7.05 -7.18 -9.73
CA GLN A 57 -8.47 -7.50 -9.87
C GLN A 57 -8.72 -8.92 -10.38
N ASP A 58 -7.92 -9.39 -11.35
CA ASP A 58 -8.14 -10.67 -12.02
C ASP A 58 -7.65 -11.86 -11.19
N ASN A 59 -6.57 -11.69 -10.41
CA ASN A 59 -5.88 -12.80 -9.73
C ASN A 59 -5.92 -12.72 -8.20
N TYR A 60 -6.11 -11.51 -7.64
CA TYR A 60 -6.04 -11.27 -6.20
C TYR A 60 -7.22 -10.42 -5.72
N PRO A 61 -8.48 -10.78 -6.05
CA PRO A 61 -9.64 -10.00 -5.66
C PRO A 61 -9.70 -9.87 -4.13
N GLU A 62 -10.12 -8.70 -3.66
CA GLU A 62 -10.46 -8.42 -2.24
C GLU A 62 -9.32 -8.36 -1.22
N HIS A 63 -8.06 -8.47 -1.62
CA HIS A 63 -6.91 -8.33 -0.69
C HIS A 63 -6.58 -6.88 -0.29
N LEU A 64 -7.18 -5.88 -0.95
CA LEU A 64 -7.07 -4.49 -0.53
C LEU A 64 -8.07 -4.22 0.62
N GLY A 65 -7.57 -3.89 1.80
CA GLY A 65 -8.39 -3.47 2.95
C GLY A 65 -8.67 -1.98 2.94
N ALA A 66 -7.61 -1.17 2.84
CA ALA A 66 -7.67 0.29 2.76
C ALA A 66 -6.53 0.82 1.89
N MET A 67 -6.78 1.92 1.16
CA MET A 67 -5.75 2.64 0.41
C MET A 67 -5.80 4.13 0.74
N ILE A 68 -4.64 4.71 1.04
CA ILE A 68 -4.52 6.12 1.45
C ILE A 68 -3.55 6.77 0.49
N ILE A 69 -4.05 7.70 -0.32
CA ILE A 69 -3.26 8.46 -1.28
C ILE A 69 -2.93 9.81 -0.65
N ILE A 70 -1.65 10.11 -0.48
CA ILE A 70 -1.14 11.29 0.24
C ILE A 70 -0.30 12.18 -0.68
N ASN A 71 -0.03 13.41 -0.22
CA ASN A 71 0.76 14.43 -0.93
C ASN A 71 0.30 14.65 -2.38
N VAL A 72 -1.01 14.64 -2.54
CA VAL A 72 -1.65 14.65 -3.84
C VAL A 72 -1.49 16.02 -4.51
N PRO A 73 -0.88 16.12 -5.71
CA PRO A 73 -0.66 17.41 -6.37
C PRO A 73 -1.99 17.99 -6.89
N SER A 74 -2.05 19.30 -7.12
CA SER A 74 -3.27 19.97 -7.62
C SER A 74 -3.83 19.37 -8.93
N ILE A 75 -2.98 18.74 -9.73
CA ILE A 75 -3.34 18.08 -10.99
C ILE A 75 -3.98 16.69 -10.81
N PHE A 76 -4.05 16.18 -9.58
CA PHE A 76 -4.51 14.83 -9.32
C PHE A 76 -5.93 14.58 -9.75
N LYS A 77 -6.82 15.58 -9.77
CA LYS A 77 -8.17 15.40 -10.32
C LYS A 77 -8.14 14.81 -11.74
N THR A 78 -7.18 15.23 -12.55
CA THR A 78 -6.96 14.72 -13.91
C THR A 78 -6.34 13.32 -13.89
N ILE A 79 -5.39 13.05 -12.99
CA ILE A 79 -4.79 11.71 -12.88
C ILE A 79 -5.84 10.69 -12.40
N TRP A 80 -6.63 11.07 -11.39
CA TRP A 80 -7.71 10.26 -10.84
C TRP A 80 -8.79 9.95 -11.85
N SER A 81 -9.19 10.90 -12.69
CA SER A 81 -10.16 10.63 -13.76
C SER A 81 -9.64 9.64 -14.81
N LEU A 82 -8.33 9.54 -14.98
CA LEU A 82 -7.69 8.55 -15.86
C LEU A 82 -7.59 7.16 -15.21
N ILE A 83 -7.36 7.09 -13.89
CA ILE A 83 -7.20 5.83 -13.14
C ILE A 83 -8.53 5.20 -12.75
N LYS A 84 -9.51 6.02 -12.32
CA LYS A 84 -10.81 5.56 -11.80
C LYS A 84 -11.53 4.55 -12.70
N PRO A 85 -11.54 4.66 -14.05
CA PRO A 85 -12.17 3.66 -14.92
C PRO A 85 -11.52 2.27 -14.86
N TRP A 86 -10.31 2.15 -14.31
CA TRP A 86 -9.63 0.87 -14.14
C TRP A 86 -9.90 0.24 -12.79
N LEU A 87 -10.56 0.94 -11.87
CA LEU A 87 -10.83 0.47 -10.51
C LEU A 87 -12.28 0.05 -10.40
N ASP A 88 -12.53 -1.09 -9.77
CA ASP A 88 -13.88 -1.50 -9.43
C ASP A 88 -14.46 -0.62 -8.29
N THR A 89 -15.77 -0.77 -8.05
CA THR A 89 -16.48 0.06 -7.07
C THR A 89 -16.06 -0.26 -5.64
N GLN A 90 -15.74 -1.53 -5.33
CA GLN A 90 -15.28 -1.96 -4.02
C GLN A 90 -13.92 -1.33 -3.70
N THR A 91 -12.97 -1.40 -4.64
CA THR A 91 -11.66 -0.75 -4.52
C THR A 91 -11.79 0.75 -4.36
N THR A 92 -12.62 1.40 -5.17
CA THR A 92 -12.84 2.86 -5.08
C THR A 92 -13.40 3.28 -3.73
N SER A 93 -14.25 2.47 -3.10
CA SER A 93 -14.83 2.77 -1.79
C SER A 93 -13.82 2.71 -0.63
N LYS A 94 -12.68 2.03 -0.83
CA LYS A 94 -11.61 1.85 0.16
C LYS A 94 -10.51 2.91 0.06
N ILE A 95 -10.61 3.82 -0.92
CA ILE A 95 -9.59 4.83 -1.22
C ILE A 95 -9.89 6.15 -0.52
N GLN A 96 -8.94 6.62 0.29
CA GLN A 96 -8.94 7.93 0.91
C GLN A 96 -7.88 8.81 0.24
N ILE A 97 -8.21 10.05 -0.11
CA ILE A 97 -7.35 10.94 -0.88
C ILE A 97 -7.12 12.21 -0.06
N HIS A 98 -5.85 12.54 0.18
CA HIS A 98 -5.45 13.69 1.00
C HIS A 98 -4.46 14.59 0.26
N THR A 99 -4.78 15.89 0.22
CA THR A 99 -3.98 16.92 -0.47
C THR A 99 -3.02 17.69 0.46
N SER A 100 -3.06 17.43 1.77
CA SER A 100 -2.26 18.10 2.80
C SER A 100 -1.94 17.14 3.94
N THR A 101 -1.19 17.59 4.96
CA THR A 101 -0.84 16.82 6.18
C THR A 101 -2.04 16.25 6.96
N SER A 102 -3.28 16.62 6.59
CA SER A 102 -4.52 15.97 7.05
C SER A 102 -4.50 14.42 6.98
N TYR A 103 -3.66 13.82 6.13
CA TYR A 103 -3.53 12.36 6.06
C TYR A 103 -2.98 11.73 7.34
N GLN A 104 -2.22 12.47 8.16
CA GLN A 104 -1.57 11.89 9.34
C GLN A 104 -2.58 11.35 10.34
N GLN A 105 -3.74 12.00 10.49
CA GLN A 105 -4.80 11.49 11.34
C GLN A 105 -5.41 10.20 10.75
N ALA A 106 -5.69 10.17 9.45
CA ALA A 106 -6.21 8.99 8.77
C ALA A 106 -5.24 7.80 8.86
N LEU A 107 -3.92 8.05 8.81
CA LEU A 107 -2.92 7.01 9.05
C LEU A 107 -3.01 6.47 10.48
N LYS A 108 -3.11 7.35 11.48
CA LYS A 108 -3.17 6.98 12.91
C LYS A 108 -4.48 6.26 13.28
N ASP A 109 -5.56 6.53 12.56
CA ASP A 109 -6.83 5.83 12.73
C ASP A 109 -6.77 4.37 12.23
N LEU A 110 -5.86 4.07 11.29
CA LEU A 110 -5.73 2.77 10.64
C LEU A 110 -4.50 1.97 11.10
N ILE A 111 -3.46 2.65 11.58
CA ILE A 111 -2.16 2.06 11.90
C ILE A 111 -1.69 2.63 13.24
N PRO A 112 -1.24 1.78 14.20
CA PRO A 112 -0.63 2.26 15.43
C PRO A 112 0.56 3.19 15.14
N GLU A 113 0.66 4.29 15.88
CA GLU A 113 1.62 5.37 15.60
C GLU A 113 3.08 4.91 15.66
N GLU A 114 3.38 3.91 16.49
CA GLU A 114 4.69 3.25 16.61
C GLU A 114 5.10 2.46 15.37
N ASN A 115 4.14 2.11 14.50
CA ASN A 115 4.37 1.40 13.25
C ASN A 115 4.38 2.33 12.03
N ILE A 116 4.04 3.61 12.19
CA ILE A 116 4.07 4.58 11.09
C ILE A 116 5.49 5.18 10.99
N PRO A 117 6.13 5.20 9.81
CA PRO A 117 7.42 5.87 9.61
C PRO A 117 7.42 7.35 10.02
N VAL A 118 8.56 7.83 10.54
CA VAL A 118 8.72 9.25 10.95
C VAL A 118 8.44 10.24 9.82
N PHE A 119 8.81 9.90 8.58
CA PHE A 119 8.54 10.75 7.41
C PHE A 119 7.06 10.79 7.01
N TYR A 120 6.22 9.92 7.57
CA TYR A 120 4.76 9.98 7.45
C TYR A 120 4.07 10.50 8.74
N GLY A 121 4.83 11.04 9.70
CA GLY A 121 4.29 11.64 10.93
C GLY A 121 4.02 10.64 12.07
N GLY A 122 4.64 9.47 12.02
CA GLY A 122 4.63 8.47 13.10
C GLY A 122 5.91 8.47 13.94
N LYS A 123 6.17 7.35 14.61
CA LYS A 123 7.31 7.18 15.53
C LYS A 123 8.35 6.14 15.06
N ARG A 124 8.08 5.41 13.96
CA ARG A 124 8.98 4.35 13.49
C ARG A 124 10.18 4.92 12.74
N GLN A 125 11.38 4.67 13.26
CA GLN A 125 12.64 4.95 12.58
C GLN A 125 12.91 3.85 11.56
N ILE A 126 12.87 4.19 10.27
CA ILE A 126 13.10 3.26 9.16
C ILE A 126 13.59 4.04 7.93
N ALA A 127 14.46 3.44 7.13
CA ALA A 127 14.90 4.03 5.86
C ALA A 127 13.87 3.77 4.74
N VAL A 128 13.83 4.67 3.75
CA VAL A 128 13.01 4.45 2.55
C VAL A 128 13.49 3.20 1.81
N GLY A 129 12.57 2.27 1.54
CA GLY A 129 12.86 1.01 0.86
C GLY A 129 13.20 -0.16 1.78
N GLU A 130 13.30 0.08 3.09
CA GLU A 130 13.49 -0.99 4.07
C GLU A 130 12.17 -1.72 4.35
N SER A 131 12.21 -3.05 4.42
CA SER A 131 11.05 -3.88 4.73
C SER A 131 11.08 -4.29 6.21
N PHE A 132 10.11 -3.82 6.99
CA PHE A 132 9.93 -4.23 8.38
C PHE A 132 8.54 -4.81 8.61
N GLY A 133 8.44 -5.72 9.58
CA GLY A 133 7.16 -6.21 10.07
C GLY A 133 7.34 -7.44 10.95
N PRO A 134 6.23 -8.06 11.38
CA PRO A 134 6.29 -9.26 12.21
C PRO A 134 6.99 -10.44 11.52
N TRP A 135 7.00 -10.46 10.19
CA TRP A 135 7.73 -11.43 9.38
C TRP A 135 9.26 -11.27 9.44
N THR A 136 9.79 -10.12 9.85
CA THR A 136 11.24 -9.86 9.83
C THR A 136 12.00 -10.81 10.77
N GLU A 137 11.48 -11.07 11.96
CA GLU A 137 12.12 -11.99 12.93
C GLU A 137 11.95 -13.45 12.51
N GLU A 138 10.76 -13.84 12.03
CA GLU A 138 10.46 -15.23 11.67
C GLU A 138 11.16 -15.66 10.36
N LEU A 139 11.30 -14.75 9.38
CA LEU A 139 12.07 -14.99 8.15
C LEU A 139 13.59 -15.01 8.40
N ALA A 140 14.09 -14.18 9.33
CA ALA A 140 15.48 -14.24 9.76
C ALA A 140 15.83 -15.59 10.42
N THR A 141 14.88 -16.19 11.14
CA THR A 141 15.07 -17.46 11.84
C THR A 141 14.99 -18.68 10.91
N THR A 142 14.25 -18.58 9.80
CA THR A 142 14.03 -19.69 8.85
C THR A 142 15.04 -19.75 7.70
N GLY A 143 16.02 -18.84 7.66
CA GLY A 143 17.08 -18.81 6.64
C GLY A 143 16.59 -18.46 5.23
N ARG A 144 15.31 -18.10 5.07
CA ARG A 144 14.75 -17.54 3.84
C ARG A 144 14.93 -16.02 3.87
N GLY A 145 16.19 -15.59 3.85
CA GLY A 145 16.53 -14.17 3.73
C GLY A 145 16.20 -13.64 2.33
N LEU A 146 15.80 -12.37 2.29
CA LEU A 146 15.37 -11.55 1.15
C LEU A 146 16.20 -11.74 -0.14
#